data_AF-A0A8J7F979-F1
#
_entry.id   AF-A0A8J7F979-F1
#
_cell.length_a   1.000
_cell.length_b   1.000
_cell.length_c   1.000
_cell.angle_alpha   90.00
_cell.angle_beta   90.00
_cell.angle_gamma   90.00
#
_symmetry.space_group_name_H-M   'P 1'
#
loop_
_entity.id
_entity.type
_entity.pdbx_description
1 polymer ?
#
loop_
_entity_poly.entity_id
_entity_poly.type
_entity_poly.pdbx_seq_one_letter_code
_entity_poly.pdbx_strand_id
1 'polypeptide(L)'
;MRTTTNLLPKMREQVSKLYSPEVQIKIEQERDEAKKKAFVTQRKYYDDYLHQLEIQNLQGILEKMKPLEAELNRAIQSLDNSIQSVNNAVNIISGIQSVSSIVARIVPIF
;
A
#
# COMPACT_ATOMS: atom_id res chain seq x y z
N MET A 1 -9.84 3.34 14.35
CA MET A 1 -9.10 3.53 13.08
C MET A 1 -9.94 3.06 11.89
N ARG A 2 -10.92 3.85 11.42
CA ARG A 2 -11.80 3.47 10.27
C ARG A 2 -12.09 4.61 9.28
N THR A 3 -11.52 5.80 9.48
CA THR A 3 -11.83 6.99 8.66
C THR A 3 -10.89 7.18 7.47
N THR A 4 -9.65 6.67 7.53
CA THR A 4 -8.65 6.84 6.46
C THR A 4 -8.86 5.90 5.27
N THR A 5 -9.44 4.71 5.47
CA THR A 5 -9.59 3.68 4.42
C THR A 5 -10.50 4.12 3.26
N ASN A 6 -11.48 4.99 3.53
CA ASN A 6 -12.36 5.57 2.50
C ASN A 6 -11.92 6.94 1.99
N LEU A 7 -10.84 7.52 2.54
CA LEU A 7 -10.38 8.86 2.18
C LEU A 7 -9.42 8.82 0.98
N LEU A 8 -8.43 7.92 1.00
CA LEU A 8 -7.42 7.77 -0.06
C LEU A 8 -8.05 7.53 -1.45
N PRO A 9 -8.99 6.58 -1.64
CA PRO A 9 -9.65 6.37 -2.93
C PRO A 9 -10.42 7.62 -3.41
N LYS A 10 -11.10 8.32 -2.51
CA LYS A 10 -11.81 9.57 -2.85
C LYS A 10 -10.85 10.68 -3.25
N MET A 11 -9.73 10.83 -2.55
CA MET A 11 -8.71 11.81 -2.90
C MET A 11 -8.09 11.53 -4.27
N ARG A 12 -7.79 10.26 -4.59
CA ARG A 12 -7.33 9.85 -5.93
C ARG A 12 -8.33 10.22 -7.01
N GLU A 13 -9.62 9.97 -6.77
CA GLU A 13 -10.69 10.34 -7.70
C GLU A 13 -10.75 11.86 -7.92
N GLN A 14 -10.64 12.66 -6.85
CA GLN A 14 -10.64 14.11 -6.95
C GLN A 14 -9.40 14.64 -7.68
N VAL A 15 -8.20 14.12 -7.39
CA VAL A 15 -6.99 14.47 -8.14
C VAL A 15 -7.17 14.14 -9.61
N SER A 16 -7.64 12.94 -9.95
CA SER A 16 -7.93 12.56 -11.34
C SER A 16 -8.88 13.54 -12.03
N LYS A 17 -9.95 13.98 -11.34
CA LYS A 17 -10.86 15.02 -11.84
C LYS A 17 -10.19 16.38 -12.05
N LEU A 18 -9.30 16.81 -11.14
CA LEU A 18 -8.56 18.08 -11.27
C LEU A 18 -7.58 18.10 -12.44
N TYR A 19 -7.18 16.92 -12.93
CA TYR A 19 -6.34 16.74 -14.11
C TYR A 19 -7.13 16.30 -15.36
N SER A 20 -8.47 16.29 -15.29
CA SER A 20 -9.31 15.94 -16.44
C SER A 20 -9.21 16.96 -17.59
N PRO A 21 -9.44 16.55 -18.85
CA PRO A 21 -9.46 17.46 -19.99
C PRO A 21 -10.42 18.63 -19.81
N GLU A 22 -11.59 18.40 -19.23
CA GLU A 22 -12.62 19.42 -19.02
C GLU A 22 -12.16 20.53 -18.07
N VAL A 23 -11.46 20.15 -16.99
CA VAL A 23 -10.87 21.11 -16.05
C VAL A 23 -9.71 21.85 -16.71
N GLN A 24 -8.86 21.14 -17.46
CA GLN A 24 -7.72 21.73 -18.13
C GLN A 24 -8.14 22.79 -19.16
N ILE A 25 -9.16 22.50 -19.98
CA ILE A 25 -9.74 23.44 -20.95
C ILE A 25 -10.27 24.69 -20.24
N LYS A 26 -10.99 24.54 -19.11
CA LYS A 26 -11.50 25.69 -18.35
C LYS A 26 -10.39 26.59 -17.81
N ILE A 27 -9.28 26.00 -17.36
CA ILE A 27 -8.12 26.73 -16.86
C ILE A 27 -7.35 27.42 -18.00
N GLU A 28 -7.32 26.83 -19.19
CA GLU A 28 -6.72 27.45 -20.38
C GLU A 28 -7.53 28.64 -20.91
N GLN A 29 -8.85 28.59 -20.73
CA GLN A 29 -9.77 29.68 -21.11
C GLN A 29 -9.88 30.79 -20.05
N GLU A 30 -9.37 30.57 -18.83
CA GLU A 30 -9.35 31.58 -17.77
C GLU A 30 -8.42 32.74 -18.17
N ARG A 31 -8.96 33.96 -18.15
CA ARG A 31 -8.24 35.18 -18.55
C ARG A 31 -7.47 35.80 -17.39
N ASP A 32 -7.90 35.53 -16.16
CA ASP A 32 -7.24 36.01 -14.96
C ASP A 32 -6.06 35.10 -14.60
N GLU A 33 -4.85 35.56 -14.94
CA GLU A 33 -3.60 34.84 -14.67
C GLU A 33 -3.38 34.61 -13.15
N ALA A 34 -3.89 35.47 -12.28
CA ALA A 34 -3.77 35.27 -10.84
C ALA A 34 -4.62 34.08 -10.39
N LYS A 35 -5.86 33.94 -10.91
CA LYS A 35 -6.72 32.78 -10.66
C LYS A 35 -6.13 31.50 -11.23
N LYS A 36 -5.60 31.55 -12.45
CA LYS A 36 -4.92 30.41 -13.08
C LYS A 36 -3.75 29.92 -12.24
N LYS A 37 -2.88 30.83 -11.80
CA LYS A 37 -1.75 30.51 -10.92
C LYS A 37 -2.22 29.96 -9.57
N ALA A 38 -3.25 30.55 -8.96
CA ALA A 38 -3.82 30.07 -7.71
C ALA A 38 -4.36 28.64 -7.84
N PHE A 39 -5.10 28.35 -8.92
CA PHE A 39 -5.62 27.01 -9.19
C PHE A 39 -4.49 25.98 -9.34
N VAL A 40 -3.49 26.25 -10.20
CA VAL A 40 -2.36 25.34 -10.41
C VAL A 40 -1.61 25.08 -9.10
N THR A 41 -1.42 26.12 -8.28
CA THR A 41 -0.78 26.00 -6.97
C THR A 41 -1.57 25.10 -6.03
N GLN A 42 -2.89 25.31 -5.91
CA GLN A 42 -3.73 24.49 -5.04
C GLN A 42 -3.87 23.04 -5.53
N ARG A 43 -3.98 22.84 -6.86
CA ARG A 43 -3.99 21.51 -7.46
C ARG A 43 -2.73 20.74 -7.11
N LYS A 44 -1.56 21.37 -7.25
CA LYS A 44 -0.28 20.76 -6.88
C LYS A 44 -0.22 20.44 -5.39
N TYR A 45 -0.64 21.38 -4.53
CA TYR A 45 -0.65 21.15 -3.08
C TYR A 45 -1.51 19.94 -2.69
N TYR A 46 -2.68 19.78 -3.32
CA TYR A 46 -3.57 18.65 -3.06
C TYR A 46 -2.97 17.31 -3.53
N ASP A 47 -2.30 17.32 -4.68
CA ASP A 47 -1.57 16.17 -5.23
C ASP A 47 -0.38 15.76 -4.35
N ASP A 48 0.44 16.73 -3.92
CA ASP A 48 1.55 16.52 -2.99
C ASP A 48 1.05 15.93 -1.66
N TYR A 49 -0.10 16.40 -1.15
CA TYR A 49 -0.71 15.87 0.07
C TYR A 49 -1.22 14.43 -0.10
N LEU A 50 -1.85 14.11 -1.25
CA LEU A 50 -2.21 12.74 -1.60
C LEU A 50 -0.96 11.84 -1.60
N HIS A 51 0.12 12.28 -2.25
CA HIS A 51 1.36 11.53 -2.34
C HIS A 51 1.97 11.25 -0.96
N GLN A 52 1.96 12.23 -0.05
CA GLN A 52 2.43 12.03 1.33
C GLN A 52 1.60 10.98 2.08
N LEU A 53 0.27 11.00 1.93
CA LEU A 53 -0.61 10.00 2.54
C LEU A 53 -0.36 8.61 1.98
N GLU A 54 -0.10 8.49 0.68
CA GLU A 54 0.24 7.22 0.04
C GLU A 54 1.56 6.66 0.56
N ILE A 55 2.59 7.50 0.69
CA ILE A 55 3.87 7.11 1.28
C ILE A 55 3.67 6.62 2.71
N GLN A 56 2.93 7.35 3.55
CA GLN A 56 2.66 6.95 4.93
C GLN A 56 1.92 5.61 5.00
N ASN A 57 0.94 5.40 4.11
CA ASN A 57 0.21 4.14 4.04
C ASN A 57 1.13 2.98 3.63
N LEU A 58 1.97 3.17 2.61
CA LEU A 58 2.94 2.17 2.15
C LEU A 58 4.00 1.87 3.21
N GLN A 59 4.50 2.88 3.92
CA GLN A 59 5.42 2.71 5.05
C GLN A 59 4.76 1.90 6.17
N GLY A 60 3.49 2.18 6.51
CA GLY A 60 2.75 1.40 7.49
C GLY A 60 2.54 -0.06 7.07
N ILE A 61 2.35 -0.32 5.77
CA ILE A 61 2.31 -1.69 5.22
C ILE A 61 3.68 -2.36 5.34
N LEU A 62 4.76 -1.66 4.94
CA LEU A 62 6.13 -2.16 5.00
C LEU A 62 6.54 -2.56 6.42
N GLU A 63 6.25 -1.70 7.41
CA GLU A 63 6.56 -1.98 8.82
C GLU A 63 5.80 -3.21 9.35
N LYS A 64 4.57 -3.45 8.88
CA LYS A 64 3.83 -4.69 9.23
C LYS A 64 4.39 -5.92 8.53
N MET A 65 4.91 -5.79 7.31
CA MET A 65 5.47 -6.91 6.55
C MET A 65 6.86 -7.33 7.03
N LYS A 66 7.70 -6.38 7.44
CA LYS A 66 9.10 -6.63 7.83
C LYS A 66 9.30 -7.76 8.86
N PRO A 67 8.54 -7.84 9.97
CA PRO A 67 8.68 -8.98 10.90
C PRO A 67 8.17 -10.29 10.30
N LEU A 68 7.11 -10.24 9.48
CA LEU A 68 6.51 -11.43 8.86
C LEU A 68 7.42 -12.06 7.82
N GLU A 69 8.17 -11.25 7.06
CA GLU A 69 9.17 -11.73 6.10
C GLU A 69 10.27 -12.55 6.80
N ALA A 70 10.82 -12.03 7.90
CA ALA A 70 11.84 -12.72 8.67
C ALA A 70 11.30 -14.02 9.29
N GLU A 71 10.08 -14.01 9.84
CA GLU A 71 9.41 -15.19 10.37
C GLU A 71 9.16 -16.24 9.28
N LEU A 72 8.68 -15.82 8.10
CA LEU A 72 8.40 -16.69 6.97
C LEU A 72 9.68 -17.38 6.48
N ASN A 73 10.76 -16.63 6.32
CA ASN A 73 12.06 -17.19 5.91
C ASN A 73 12.56 -18.26 6.89
N ARG A 74 12.42 -18.02 8.20
CA ARG A 74 12.79 -19.02 9.23
C ARG A 74 11.89 -20.25 9.17
N ALA A 75 10.59 -20.07 8.99
CA ALA A 75 9.64 -21.18 8.90
C ALA A 75 9.89 -22.05 7.66
N ILE A 76 10.19 -21.43 6.51
CA ILE A 76 10.57 -22.13 5.27
C ILE A 76 11.86 -22.92 5.48
N GLN A 77 12.91 -22.29 6.03
CA GLN A 77 14.17 -23.00 6.32
C GLN A 77 13.97 -24.18 7.27
N SER A 78 13.14 -24.02 8.30
CA SER A 78 12.79 -25.11 9.23
C SER A 78 12.04 -26.25 8.53
N LEU A 79 11.14 -25.93 7.61
CA LEU A 79 10.42 -26.92 6.81
C LEU A 79 11.38 -27.65 5.86
N ASP A 80 12.26 -26.94 5.17
CA ASP A 80 13.27 -27.53 4.28
C ASP A 80 14.18 -28.50 5.03
N ASN A 81 14.67 -28.13 6.22
CA ASN A 81 15.45 -29.01 7.07
C ASN A 81 14.65 -30.26 7.51
N SER A 82 13.35 -30.10 7.77
CA SER A 82 12.46 -31.21 8.14
C SER A 82 12.20 -32.16 6.96
N ILE A 83 12.11 -31.63 5.74
CA ILE A 83 11.98 -32.41 4.51
C ILE A 83 13.28 -33.16 4.21
N GLN A 84 14.42 -32.47 4.25
CA GLN A 84 15.75 -33.05 3.96
C GLN A 84 16.15 -34.14 4.96
N SER A 85 15.75 -34.01 6.22
CA SER A 85 16.03 -35.03 7.23
C SER A 85 15.18 -36.29 7.07
N VAL A 86 14.12 -36.28 6.24
CA VAL A 86 13.18 -37.40 5.96
C VAL A 86 12.73 -38.16 7.22
N ASN A 87 12.82 -37.56 8.40
CA ASN A 87 12.83 -38.34 9.64
C ASN A 87 11.49 -38.32 10.39
N ASN A 88 10.54 -37.44 10.02
CA ASN A 88 9.23 -37.45 10.68
C ASN A 88 8.17 -36.67 9.90
N ALA A 89 7.13 -37.36 9.42
CA ALA A 89 5.96 -36.74 8.80
C ALA A 89 5.29 -35.69 9.71
N VAL A 90 5.35 -35.87 11.04
CA VAL A 90 4.82 -34.92 12.03
C VAL A 90 5.58 -33.58 12.01
N ASN A 91 6.90 -33.61 11.78
CA ASN A 91 7.71 -32.39 11.70
C ASN A 91 7.43 -31.62 10.41
N ILE A 92 7.24 -32.35 9.30
CA ILE A 92 6.85 -31.76 8.01
C ILE A 92 5.48 -31.09 8.13
N ILE A 93 4.49 -31.76 8.74
CA ILE A 93 3.16 -31.19 8.97
C ILE A 93 3.23 -29.94 9.85
N SER A 94 4.00 -29.97 10.93
CA SER A 94 4.21 -28.81 11.81
C SER A 94 4.85 -27.63 11.07
N GLY A 95 5.83 -27.91 10.20
CA GLY A 95 6.46 -26.89 9.35
C GLY A 95 5.49 -26.24 8.37
N ILE A 96 4.64 -27.05 7.71
CA ILE A 96 3.58 -26.55 6.81
C ILE A 96 2.59 -25.65 7.57
N GLN A 97 2.17 -26.06 8.77
CA GLN A 97 1.26 -25.27 9.61
C GLN A 97 1.89 -23.93 10.01
N SER A 98 3.17 -23.92 10.37
CA SER A 98 3.92 -22.70 10.70
C SER A 98 3.94 -21.72 9.52
N VAL A 99 4.35 -22.18 8.33
CA VAL A 99 4.33 -21.36 7.11
C VAL A 99 2.93 -20.83 6.80
N SER A 100 1.92 -21.69 6.86
CA SER A 100 0.52 -21.32 6.56
C SER A 100 -0.02 -20.26 7.52
N SER A 101 0.32 -20.35 8.81
CA SER A 101 -0.08 -19.37 9.83
C SER A 101 0.52 -17.99 9.57
N ILE A 102 1.76 -17.93 9.09
CA ILE A 102 2.44 -16.67 8.76
C ILE A 102 1.80 -16.04 7.52
N VAL A 103 1.54 -16.84 6.47
CA VAL A 103 0.85 -16.39 5.26
C VAL A 103 -0.55 -15.85 5.58
N ALA A 104 -1.30 -16.51 6.47
CA ALA A 104 -2.61 -16.04 6.91
C ALA A 104 -2.59 -14.65 7.57
N ARG A 105 -1.47 -14.25 8.20
CA ARG A 105 -1.27 -12.91 8.77
C ARG A 105 -0.82 -11.88 7.73
N ILE A 106 -0.25 -12.32 6.61
CA ILE A 106 0.17 -11.44 5.50
C ILE A 106 -1.05 -11.00 4.67
N VAL A 107 -1.97 -11.92 4.37
CA VAL A 107 -3.17 -11.65 3.55
C VAL A 107 -3.94 -10.38 3.96
N PRO A 108 -4.30 -10.14 5.23
CA PRO A 108 -5.09 -8.98 5.62
C PRO A 108 -4.31 -7.65 5.68
N ILE A 109 -3.02 -7.64 5.35
CA ILE A 109 -2.22 -6.40 5.27
C ILE A 109 -2.52 -5.65 3.96
N PHE A 110 -2.93 -6.37 2.92
CA PHE A 110 -3.31 -5.86 1.60
C PHE A 110 -4.81 -5.55 1.54
#